data_AF-A0AAW6YGD2-F1
#
_entry.id   AF-A0AAW6YGD2-F1
#
_cell.length_a   1.000
_cell.length_b   1.000
_cell.length_c   1.000
_cell.angle_alpha   90.00
_cell.angle_beta   90.00
_cell.angle_gamma   90.00
#
_symmetry.space_group_name_H-M   'P 1'
#
loop_
_entity.id
_entity.type
_entity.pdbx_description
1 polymer ?
#
loop_
_entity_poly.entity_id
_entity_poly.type
_entity_poly.pdbx_seq_one_letter_code
_entity_poly.pdbx_strand_id
1 'polypeptide(L)'
;QQGYVRVRIDGEMYDVEELPELNKNKKHDIDVVIDRLVIKEGIRARLADSLETALRLTEGYALVDIIGGEEILFSEHYACPLCGFTVGELEPRLFSF
;
A
#
# COMPACT_ATOMS: atom_id res chain seq x y z
N GLN A 1 -19.41 0.41 6.15
CA GLN A 1 -18.25 -0.50 6.03
C GLN A 1 -17.92 -0.66 4.54
N GLN A 2 -16.63 -0.62 4.17
CA GLN A 2 -16.19 -0.67 2.76
C GLN A 2 -16.08 -2.10 2.19
N GLY A 3 -16.43 -3.13 2.97
CA GLY A 3 -16.55 -4.52 2.49
C GLY A 3 -15.24 -5.31 2.38
N TYR A 4 -14.13 -4.80 2.92
CA TYR A 4 -12.88 -5.56 3.01
C TYR A 4 -12.99 -6.70 4.02
N VAL A 5 -12.39 -7.84 3.69
CA VAL A 5 -12.47 -9.08 4.48
C VAL A 5 -11.14 -9.42 5.14
N ARG A 6 -10.02 -8.91 4.62
CA ARG A 6 -8.68 -9.28 5.09
C ARG A 6 -7.81 -8.07 5.35
N VAL A 7 -7.00 -8.19 6.39
CA VAL A 7 -5.97 -7.23 6.74
C VAL A 7 -4.68 -7.97 7.06
N ARG A 8 -3.56 -7.27 6.94
CA ARG A 8 -2.27 -7.70 7.44
C ARG A 8 -1.87 -6.77 8.58
N ILE A 9 -1.54 -7.32 9.73
CA ILE A 9 -1.15 -6.59 10.93
C ILE A 9 0.22 -7.10 11.33
N ASP A 10 1.21 -6.20 11.36
CA ASP A 10 2.60 -6.51 11.72
C ASP A 10 3.19 -7.70 10.93
N GLY A 11 2.81 -7.81 9.65
CA GLY A 11 3.23 -8.89 8.74
C GLY A 11 2.38 -10.16 8.79
N GLU A 12 1.42 -10.28 9.71
CA GLU A 12 0.54 -11.45 9.84
C GLU A 12 -0.86 -11.18 9.27
N MET A 13 -1.45 -12.17 8.61
CA MET A 13 -2.74 -12.03 7.92
C MET A 13 -3.90 -12.39 8.85
N TYR A 14 -4.92 -11.53 8.91
CA TYR A 14 -6.12 -11.70 9.72
C TYR A 14 -7.40 -11.50 8.89
N ASP A 15 -8.48 -12.14 9.33
CA ASP A 15 -9.83 -11.76 8.90
C ASP A 15 -10.25 -10.50 9.68
N VAL A 16 -10.99 -9.59 9.03
CA VAL A 16 -11.48 -8.35 9.67
C VAL A 16 -12.43 -8.65 10.82
N GLU A 17 -13.07 -9.81 10.83
CA GLU A 17 -13.92 -10.26 11.94
C GLU A 17 -13.12 -10.87 13.11
N GLU A 18 -11.88 -11.29 12.88
CA GLU A 18 -11.02 -12.01 13.84
C GLU A 18 -9.69 -11.27 14.05
N LEU A 19 -9.76 -10.01 14.50
CA LEU A 19 -8.57 -9.19 14.73
C LEU A 19 -7.90 -9.47 16.08
N PRO A 20 -6.55 -9.42 16.14
CA PRO A 20 -5.82 -9.52 17.39
C PRO A 20 -5.98 -8.22 18.21
N GLU A 21 -5.79 -8.31 19.53
CA GLU A 21 -5.69 -7.10 20.37
C GLU A 21 -4.36 -6.38 20.10
N LEU A 22 -4.44 -5.10 19.72
CA LEU A 22 -3.27 -4.27 19.48
C LEU A 22 -2.79 -3.60 20.78
N ASN A 23 -1.47 -3.61 20.98
CA ASN A 23 -0.87 -2.97 22.13
C ASN A 23 -0.71 -1.47 21.88
N LYS A 24 -1.51 -0.65 22.56
CA LYS A 24 -1.47 0.82 22.45
C LYS A 24 -0.10 1.48 22.65
N ASN A 25 0.86 0.80 23.28
CA ASN A 25 2.21 1.32 23.54
C ASN A 25 3.22 0.90 22.47
N LYS A 26 2.80 0.22 21.40
CA LYS A 26 3.64 -0.18 20.27
C LYS A 26 3.12 0.47 18.98
N LYS A 27 4.06 0.70 18.05
CA LYS A 27 3.69 1.00 16.67
C LYS A 27 3.25 -0.29 16.01
N HIS A 28 2.23 -0.19 15.17
CA HIS A 28 1.67 -1.29 14.41
C HIS A 28 1.57 -0.87 12.95
N ASP A 29 1.91 -1.79 12.07
CA ASP A 29 1.75 -1.62 10.63
C ASP A 29 0.50 -2.40 10.20
N ILE A 30 -0.47 -1.71 9.59
CA ILE A 30 -1.77 -2.28 9.23
C ILE A 30 -2.02 -2.04 7.75
N ASP A 31 -1.99 -3.12 6.98
CA ASP A 31 -2.29 -3.11 5.55
C ASP A 31 -3.66 -3.71 5.29
N VAL A 32 -4.45 -3.05 4.43
CA VAL A 32 -5.70 -3.62 3.93
C VAL A 32 -5.43 -4.41 2.66
N VAL A 33 -5.90 -5.66 2.60
CA VAL A 33 -5.66 -6.53 1.46
C VAL A 33 -6.71 -6.25 0.39
N ILE A 34 -6.32 -5.56 -0.67
CA ILE A 34 -7.24 -5.14 -1.75
C ILE A 34 -7.57 -6.29 -2.70
N ASP A 35 -6.56 -6.99 -3.21
CA ASP A 35 -6.76 -8.14 -4.11
C ASP A 35 -5.57 -9.11 -3.98
N ARG A 36 -5.77 -10.36 -4.38
CA ARG A 36 -4.72 -11.36 -4.55
C ARG A 36 -4.75 -11.86 -5.98
N LEU A 37 -3.68 -11.55 -6.71
CA LEU A 37 -3.61 -11.75 -8.15
C LEU A 37 -2.65 -12.88 -8.49
N VAL A 38 -2.98 -13.62 -9.55
CA VAL A 38 -2.06 -14.57 -10.20
C VAL A 38 -1.76 -14.01 -11.58
N ILE A 39 -0.48 -13.87 -11.90
CA ILE A 39 -0.03 -13.33 -13.18
C ILE A 39 -0.43 -14.30 -14.30
N LYS A 40 -1.22 -13.79 -15.24
CA LYS A 40 -1.67 -14.49 -16.45
C LYS A 40 -1.98 -13.49 -17.55
N GLU A 41 -2.14 -13.97 -18.78
CA GLU A 41 -2.57 -13.13 -19.89
C GLU A 41 -3.91 -12.45 -19.59
N GLY A 42 -4.03 -11.17 -19.96
CA GLY A 42 -5.23 -10.36 -19.74
C GLY A 42 -5.39 -9.78 -18.32
N ILE A 43 -4.47 -10.02 -17.38
CA ILE A 43 -4.61 -9.53 -15.99
C ILE A 43 -4.47 -8.01 -15.83
N ARG A 44 -3.94 -7.31 -16.83
CA ARG A 44 -3.53 -5.90 -16.74
C ARG A 44 -4.64 -4.97 -16.22
N ALA A 45 -5.86 -5.10 -16.72
CA ALA A 45 -6.98 -4.24 -16.30
C ALA A 45 -7.31 -4.44 -14.80
N ARG A 46 -7.42 -5.70 -14.36
CA ARG A 46 -7.69 -6.01 -12.94
C ARG A 46 -6.56 -5.58 -12.02
N LEU A 47 -5.30 -5.74 -12.46
CA LEU A 47 -4.14 -5.24 -11.73
C LEU A 47 -4.21 -3.72 -11.56
N ALA A 48 -4.51 -2.99 -12.64
CA ALA A 48 -4.66 -1.54 -12.60
C ALA A 48 -5.79 -1.11 -11.65
N ASP A 49 -6.98 -1.71 -11.76
CA ASP A 49 -8.11 -1.40 -10.88
C ASP A 49 -7.79 -1.64 -9.39
N SER A 50 -7.09 -2.73 -9.10
CA SER A 50 -6.67 -3.08 -7.73
C SER A 50 -5.64 -2.08 -7.20
N LEU A 51 -4.68 -1.69 -8.04
CA LEU A 51 -3.64 -0.73 -7.67
C LEU A 51 -4.23 0.66 -7.44
N GLU A 52 -5.11 1.13 -8.33
CA GLU A 52 -5.82 2.40 -8.14
C GLU A 52 -6.66 2.41 -6.86
N THR A 53 -7.29 1.28 -6.52
CA THR A 53 -8.05 1.16 -5.27
C THR A 53 -7.13 1.26 -4.05
N ALA A 54 -5.98 0.59 -4.08
CA ALA A 54 -4.99 0.66 -3.01
C ALA A 54 -4.47 2.09 -2.82
N LEU A 55 -4.02 2.73 -3.90
CA LEU A 55 -3.52 4.11 -3.90
C LEU A 55 -4.58 5.06 -3.35
N ARG A 56 -5.84 4.94 -3.76
CA ARG A 56 -6.92 5.80 -3.28
C ARG A 56 -7.22 5.61 -1.79
N LEU A 57 -7.13 4.38 -1.28
CA LEU A 57 -7.44 4.07 0.12
C LEU A 57 -6.41 4.65 1.10
N THR A 58 -5.15 4.71 0.68
CA THR A 58 -4.00 5.07 1.53
C THR A 58 -3.42 6.45 1.20
N GLU A 59 -4.17 7.26 0.44
CA GLU A 59 -3.74 8.60 0.00
C GLU A 59 -2.44 8.58 -0.83
N GLY A 60 -2.31 7.63 -1.75
CA GLY A 60 -1.28 7.59 -2.77
C GLY A 60 -0.19 6.54 -2.55
N TYR A 61 -0.37 5.59 -1.63
CA TYR A 61 0.60 4.51 -1.37
C TYR A 61 0.05 3.12 -1.73
N ALA A 62 0.88 2.23 -2.25
CA ALA A 62 0.44 0.85 -2.49
C ALA A 62 1.58 -0.12 -2.28
N LEU A 63 1.37 -1.11 -1.42
CA LEU A 63 2.33 -2.17 -1.18
C LEU A 63 1.94 -3.42 -1.97
N VAL A 64 2.89 -3.94 -2.75
CA VAL A 64 2.74 -5.21 -3.47
C VAL A 64 3.66 -6.24 -2.83
N ASP A 65 3.05 -7.26 -2.23
CA ASP A 65 3.76 -8.41 -1.65
C ASP A 65 3.85 -9.54 -2.70
N ILE A 66 5.06 -9.86 -3.12
CA ILE A 66 5.34 -10.96 -4.06
C ILE A 66 5.63 -12.22 -3.25
N ILE A 67 4.79 -13.25 -3.40
CA ILE A 67 4.94 -14.53 -2.72
C ILE A 67 6.33 -15.13 -3.01
N GLY A 68 7.15 -15.29 -1.96
CA GLY A 68 8.51 -15.83 -2.05
C GLY A 68 9.54 -14.86 -2.65
N GLY A 69 9.16 -13.60 -2.84
CA GLY A 69 10.00 -12.52 -3.34
C GLY A 69 10.09 -11.37 -2.35
N GLU A 70 10.25 -10.16 -2.89
CA GLU A 70 10.35 -8.91 -2.13
C GLU A 70 9.03 -8.14 -2.14
N GLU A 71 8.84 -7.30 -1.12
CA GLU A 71 7.76 -6.32 -1.08
C GLU A 71 8.16 -5.06 -1.85
N ILE A 72 7.23 -4.54 -2.65
CA ILE A 72 7.46 -3.35 -3.47
C ILE A 72 6.45 -2.28 -3.05
N LEU A 73 6.98 -1.16 -2.53
CA LEU A 73 6.17 0.00 -2.18
C LEU A 73 6.13 0.99 -3.35
N PHE A 74 4.92 1.31 -3.80
CA PHE A 74 4.61 2.35 -4.77
C PHE A 74 4.07 3.59 -4.06
N SER A 75 4.36 4.75 -4.63
CA SER A 75 3.89 6.06 -4.18
C SER A 75 3.55 6.94 -5.39
N GLU A 76 2.39 7.61 -5.35
CA GLU A 76 2.02 8.68 -6.29
C GLU A 76 2.69 10.01 -5.94
N HIS A 77 3.16 10.16 -4.70
CA HIS A 77 3.90 11.34 -4.27
C HIS A 77 5.37 11.22 -4.65
N TYR A 78 6.06 12.36 -4.80
CA TYR A 78 7.53 12.44 -4.76
C TYR A 78 8.04 12.19 -3.32
N ALA A 79 7.64 11.04 -2.76
CA ALA A 79 7.89 10.64 -1.40
C ALA A 79 8.98 9.56 -1.35
N CYS A 80 9.91 9.70 -0.42
CA CYS A 80 10.83 8.63 -0.09
C CYS A 80 10.06 7.49 0.59
N PRO A 81 10.07 6.25 0.03
CA PRO A 81 9.35 5.11 0.59
C PRO A 81 9.88 4.65 1.96
N LEU A 82 11.07 5.11 2.36
CA LEU A 82 11.73 4.69 3.60
C LEU A 82 11.52 5.64 4.77
N CYS A 83 11.30 6.93 4.52
CA CYS A 83 11.23 7.94 5.57
C CYS A 83 10.05 8.91 5.46
N GLY A 84 9.22 8.78 4.43
CA GLY A 84 8.04 9.63 4.23
C GLY A 84 8.36 11.08 3.86
N PHE A 85 9.63 11.40 3.58
CA PHE A 85 10.01 12.73 3.10
C PHE A 85 9.42 12.95 1.70
N THR A 86 8.52 13.93 1.59
CA THR A 86 7.88 14.29 0.33
C THR A 86 8.46 15.59 -0.21
N VAL A 87 8.83 15.60 -1.48
CA VAL A 87 9.09 16.84 -2.22
C VAL A 87 7.78 17.28 -2.88
N GLY A 88 7.54 18.59 -2.93
CA GLY A 88 6.46 19.14 -3.76
C GLY A 88 6.71 18.88 -5.25
N GLU A 89 5.82 19.35 -6.11
CA GLU A 89 6.02 19.27 -7.55
C GLU A 89 7.34 19.96 -7.95
N LEU A 90 8.08 19.36 -8.89
CA LEU A 90 9.35 19.88 -9.35
C LEU A 90 9.14 21.15 -10.19
N GLU A 91 9.10 22.30 -9.52
CA GLU A 91 9.00 23.59 -10.19
C GLU A 91 10.39 24.14 -10.58
N PRO A 92 10.51 24.84 -11.72
CA PRO A 92 11.79 25.43 -12.16
C PRO A 92 12.46 26.36 -11.13
N ARG A 93 11.66 26.99 -10.25
CA ARG A 93 12.15 27.87 -9.18
C ARG A 93 12.98 27.15 -8.13
N LEU A 94 12.80 25.84 -7.96
CA LEU A 94 13.59 25.02 -7.04
C LEU A 94 15.06 24.89 -7.47
N PHE A 95 15.37 25.25 -8.72
CA PHE A 95 16.70 25.14 -9.32
C PHE A 95 17.26 26.50 -9.79
N SER A 96 16.62 27.62 -9.43
CA SER A 96 17.11 28.95 -9.74
C SER A 96 18.07 29.42 -8.65
N PHE A 97 19.32 29.70 -9.03
CA PHE A 97 20.38 30.26 -8.17
C PHE A 97 20.54 31.77 -8.36
#